data_AF-I7GDE4-F1
#
_entry.id   AF-I7GDE4-F1
#
_cell.length_a   1.000
_cell.length_b   1.000
_cell.length_c   1.000
_cell.angle_alpha   90.00
_cell.angle_beta   90.00
_cell.angle_gamma   90.00
#
_symmetry.space_group_name_H-M   'P 1'
#
loop_
_entity.id
_entity.type
_entity.pdbx_description
1 polymer ?
#
loop_
_entity_poly.entity_id
_entity_poly.type
_entity_poly.pdbx_seq_one_letter_code
_entity_poly.pdbx_strand_id
1 'polypeptide(L)'
;MSQVDDTKTDELRSPRLITAAPLVARYALVIVLVWFGAMKFTYYESHGISPLIANSPFLSWIFDLVSIRNFGRLLGIVELITATLLALKPWYPKASVLGGVISSLFFLTTLSFMITTPDVGEASAGGWPVLSANGQFLMKDIALLGLSLWLLADAVAAARAPGKSILGRSGA
;
A
#
# COMPACT_ATOMS: atom_id res chain seq x y z
N MET A 1 24.85 38.01 -5.96
CA MET A 1 24.82 36.53 -6.14
C MET A 1 23.58 35.94 -5.44
N SER A 2 22.37 36.40 -5.79
CA SER A 2 21.11 36.11 -5.06
C SER A 2 19.93 35.72 -5.97
N GLN A 3 20.14 35.58 -7.28
CA GLN A 3 19.05 35.36 -8.25
C GLN A 3 18.96 33.92 -8.77
N VAL A 4 19.81 33.00 -8.29
CA VAL A 4 19.94 31.62 -8.79
C VAL A 4 19.12 30.62 -7.96
N ASP A 5 18.55 31.04 -6.82
CA ASP A 5 17.81 30.15 -5.90
C ASP A 5 16.27 30.28 -6.01
N ASP A 6 15.77 31.46 -6.39
CA ASP A 6 14.33 31.74 -6.47
C ASP A 6 13.63 31.05 -7.66
N THR A 7 14.31 30.91 -8.80
CA THR A 7 13.71 30.26 -9.99
C THR A 7 13.50 28.75 -9.79
N LYS A 8 14.40 28.10 -9.04
CA LYS A 8 14.31 26.65 -8.79
C LYS A 8 13.23 26.31 -7.76
N THR A 9 13.01 27.20 -6.78
CA THR A 9 11.94 27.06 -5.79
C THR A 9 10.55 27.33 -6.38
N ASP A 10 10.45 28.18 -7.42
CA ASP A 10 9.20 28.44 -8.15
C ASP A 10 8.82 27.29 -9.10
N GLU A 11 9.79 26.64 -9.74
CA GLU A 11 9.55 25.42 -10.54
C GLU A 11 9.00 24.26 -9.70
N LEU A 12 9.52 24.08 -8.48
CA LEU A 12 9.03 23.09 -7.50
C LEU A 12 7.60 23.38 -7.01
N ARG A 13 7.12 24.62 -7.15
CA ARG A 13 5.75 25.06 -6.83
C ARG A 13 4.83 25.11 -8.04
N SER A 14 5.23 24.52 -9.17
CA SER A 14 4.37 24.54 -10.36
C SER A 14 3.02 23.86 -10.09
N PRO A 15 1.89 24.45 -10.54
CA PRO A 15 0.54 23.91 -10.31
C PRO A 15 0.35 22.47 -10.82
N ARG A 16 1.15 22.09 -11.84
CA ARG A 16 1.15 20.74 -12.43
C ARG A 16 1.77 19.71 -11.49
N LEU A 17 2.89 20.01 -10.82
CA LEU A 17 3.53 19.09 -9.88
C LEU A 17 2.66 18.84 -8.64
N ILE A 18 2.05 19.90 -8.10
CA ILE A 18 1.13 19.83 -6.95
C ILE A 18 -0.07 18.92 -7.26
N THR A 19 -0.51 18.88 -8.51
CA THR A 19 -1.64 18.04 -8.94
C THR A 19 -1.21 16.61 -9.32
N ALA A 20 -0.04 16.46 -9.95
CA ALA A 20 0.42 15.18 -10.48
C ALA A 20 0.99 14.25 -9.40
N ALA A 21 1.77 14.76 -8.44
CA ALA A 21 2.44 13.93 -7.44
C ALA A 21 1.45 13.08 -6.60
N PRO A 22 0.33 13.62 -6.10
CA PRO A 22 -0.70 12.83 -5.43
C PRO A 22 -1.33 11.72 -6.27
N LEU A 23 -1.52 11.98 -7.56
CA LEU A 23 -2.08 11.00 -8.48
C LEU A 23 -1.09 9.88 -8.75
N VAL A 24 0.18 10.23 -9.01
CA VAL A 24 1.27 9.26 -9.19
C VAL A 24 1.42 8.39 -7.95
N ALA A 25 1.46 9.00 -6.76
CA ALA A 25 1.58 8.27 -5.49
C ALA A 25 0.42 7.28 -5.28
N ARG A 26 -0.83 7.70 -5.57
CA ARG A 26 -2.00 6.82 -5.51
C ARG A 26 -1.89 5.66 -6.48
N TYR A 27 -1.68 5.95 -7.76
CA TYR A 27 -1.70 4.91 -8.78
C TYR A 27 -0.47 4.02 -8.74
N ALA A 28 0.66 4.49 -8.20
CA ALA A 28 1.79 3.64 -7.85
C ALA A 28 1.37 2.56 -6.84
N LEU A 29 0.70 2.94 -5.73
CA LEU A 29 0.22 1.97 -4.76
C LEU A 29 -0.83 1.02 -5.36
N VAL A 30 -1.75 1.54 -6.17
CA VAL A 30 -2.76 0.72 -6.88
C VAL A 30 -2.08 -0.32 -7.76
N ILE A 31 -1.09 0.07 -8.56
CA ILE A 31 -0.35 -0.86 -9.44
C ILE A 31 0.37 -1.92 -8.61
N VAL A 32 1.03 -1.54 -7.51
CA VAL A 32 1.72 -2.47 -6.61
C VAL A 32 0.74 -3.51 -6.05
N LEU A 33 -0.41 -3.07 -5.53
CA LEU A 33 -1.43 -3.97 -4.97
C LEU A 33 -2.09 -4.85 -6.05
N VAL A 34 -2.34 -4.32 -7.25
CA VAL A 34 -2.85 -5.13 -8.37
C VAL A 34 -1.85 -6.22 -8.74
N TRP A 35 -0.56 -5.87 -8.82
CA TRP A 35 0.48 -6.80 -9.24
C TRP A 35 0.71 -7.89 -8.20
N PHE A 36 0.89 -7.52 -6.92
CA PHE A 36 1.04 -8.51 -5.85
C PHE A 36 -0.22 -9.36 -5.69
N GLY A 37 -1.41 -8.74 -5.70
CA GLY A 37 -2.69 -9.45 -5.61
C GLY A 37 -2.89 -10.45 -6.74
N ALA A 38 -2.56 -10.09 -7.98
CA ALA A 38 -2.61 -11.01 -9.11
C ALA A 38 -1.61 -12.16 -8.98
N MET A 39 -0.40 -11.89 -8.48
CA MET A 39 0.61 -12.92 -8.25
C MET A 39 0.17 -13.95 -7.19
N LYS A 40 -0.67 -13.59 -6.21
CA LYS A 40 -1.17 -14.52 -5.18
C LYS A 40 -1.99 -15.70 -5.71
N PHE A 41 -2.48 -15.62 -6.95
CA PHE A 41 -3.18 -16.73 -7.60
C PHE A 41 -2.22 -17.81 -8.13
N THR A 42 -0.91 -17.55 -8.13
CA THR A 42 0.13 -18.48 -8.57
C THR A 42 0.57 -19.43 -7.45
N TYR A 43 1.06 -20.61 -7.84
CA TYR A 43 1.67 -21.54 -6.89
C TYR A 43 2.91 -20.94 -6.22
N TYR A 44 3.73 -20.26 -7.01
CA TYR A 44 4.97 -19.61 -6.57
C TYR A 44 4.72 -18.66 -5.38
N GLU A 45 3.82 -17.71 -5.54
CA GLU A 45 3.62 -16.66 -4.53
C GLU A 45 2.94 -17.19 -3.27
N SER A 46 1.98 -18.12 -3.40
CA SER A 46 1.28 -18.71 -2.26
C SER A 46 2.20 -19.54 -1.35
N HIS A 47 3.20 -20.22 -1.93
CA HIS A 47 4.20 -20.97 -1.16
C HIS A 47 5.36 -20.08 -0.69
N GLY A 48 5.66 -18.99 -1.40
CA GLY A 48 6.67 -18.02 -0.98
C GLY A 48 6.30 -17.29 0.31
N ILE A 49 5.01 -16.96 0.51
CA ILE A 49 4.56 -16.25 1.72
C ILE A 49 4.19 -17.16 2.88
N SER A 50 3.97 -18.45 2.65
CA SER A 50 3.47 -19.36 3.69
C SER A 50 4.38 -19.43 4.93
N PRO A 51 5.73 -19.38 4.83
CA PRO A 51 6.58 -19.38 6.00
C PRO A 51 6.40 -18.12 6.86
N LEU A 52 6.16 -16.96 6.24
CA LEU A 52 5.93 -15.69 6.96
C LEU A 52 4.64 -15.77 7.80
N ILE A 53 3.61 -16.38 7.23
CA ILE A 53 2.29 -16.51 7.87
C ILE A 53 2.31 -17.58 8.96
N ALA A 54 2.94 -18.73 8.68
CA ALA A 54 3.01 -19.86 9.63
C ALA A 54 3.74 -19.50 10.92
N ASN A 55 4.71 -18.58 10.86
CA ASN A 55 5.44 -18.09 12.03
C ASN A 55 4.79 -16.85 12.68
N SER A 56 3.66 -16.36 12.16
CA SER A 56 2.97 -15.21 12.75
C SER A 56 2.02 -15.66 13.86
N PRO A 57 2.12 -15.10 15.09
CA PRO A 57 1.22 -15.44 16.20
C PRO A 57 -0.24 -15.06 15.92
N PHE A 58 -0.48 -14.14 14.99
CA PHE A 58 -1.84 -13.67 14.65
C PHE A 58 -2.50 -14.47 13.54
N LEU A 59 -1.71 -15.15 12.70
CA LEU A 59 -2.20 -15.77 11.46
C LEU A 59 -1.86 -17.26 11.33
N SER A 60 -1.01 -17.83 12.18
CA SER A 60 -0.57 -19.23 12.06
C SER A 60 -1.73 -20.23 12.04
N TRP A 61 -2.75 -20.01 12.87
CA TRP A 61 -3.97 -20.83 12.98
C TRP A 61 -4.80 -20.90 11.68
N ILE A 62 -4.60 -19.98 10.73
CA ILE A 62 -5.42 -19.94 9.52
C ILE A 62 -5.17 -21.16 8.64
N PHE A 63 -3.96 -21.71 8.67
CA PHE A 63 -3.62 -22.90 7.88
C PHE A 63 -4.22 -24.20 8.44
N ASP A 64 -4.77 -24.17 9.66
CA ASP A 64 -5.56 -25.28 10.20
C ASP A 64 -6.98 -25.32 9.61
N LEU A 65 -7.46 -24.18 9.07
CA LEU A 65 -8.81 -24.04 8.51
C LEU A 65 -8.84 -24.01 6.98
N VAL A 66 -7.83 -23.40 6.35
CA VAL A 66 -7.77 -23.22 4.91
C VAL A 66 -6.41 -23.61 4.35
N SER A 67 -6.41 -24.23 3.17
CA SER A 67 -5.17 -24.56 2.48
C SER A 67 -4.38 -23.30 2.10
N ILE A 68 -3.05 -23.43 2.04
CA ILE A 68 -2.12 -22.37 1.63
C ILE A 68 -2.55 -21.70 0.31
N ARG A 69 -3.01 -22.50 -0.65
CA ARG A 69 -3.47 -22.02 -1.96
C ARG A 69 -4.75 -21.17 -1.84
N ASN A 70 -5.71 -21.62 -1.04
CA ASN A 70 -6.96 -20.89 -0.86
C ASN A 70 -6.74 -19.61 -0.07
N PHE A 71 -5.89 -19.66 0.96
CA PHE A 71 -5.45 -18.48 1.68
C PHE A 71 -4.79 -17.46 0.72
N GLY A 72 -3.85 -17.90 -0.12
CA GLY A 72 -3.23 -17.03 -1.13
C GLY A 72 -4.28 -16.35 -2.02
N ARG A 73 -5.24 -17.11 -2.57
CA ARG A 73 -6.33 -16.56 -3.39
C ARG A 73 -7.18 -15.53 -2.64
N LEU A 74 -7.55 -15.80 -1.39
CA LEU A 74 -8.32 -14.87 -0.57
C LEU A 74 -7.56 -13.57 -0.33
N LEU A 75 -6.27 -13.67 -0.02
CA LEU A 75 -5.39 -12.51 0.13
C LEU A 75 -5.27 -11.72 -1.17
N GLY A 76 -5.10 -12.39 -2.29
CA GLY A 76 -5.09 -11.76 -3.61
C GLY A 76 -6.38 -11.00 -3.93
N ILE A 77 -7.54 -11.58 -3.61
CA ILE A 77 -8.84 -10.89 -3.76
C ILE A 77 -8.89 -9.63 -2.88
N VAL A 78 -8.45 -9.71 -1.62
CA VAL A 78 -8.42 -8.56 -0.71
C VAL A 78 -7.52 -7.45 -1.26
N GLU A 79 -6.33 -7.79 -1.78
CA GLU A 79 -5.41 -6.81 -2.41
C GLU A 79 -6.04 -6.14 -3.64
N LEU A 80 -6.70 -6.91 -4.52
CA LEU A 80 -7.38 -6.38 -5.71
C LEU A 80 -8.58 -5.47 -5.37
N ILE A 81 -9.37 -5.84 -4.36
CA ILE A 81 -10.46 -5.00 -3.85
C ILE A 81 -9.87 -3.71 -3.27
N THR A 82 -8.81 -3.81 -2.48
CA THR A 82 -8.14 -2.65 -1.86
C THR A 82 -7.60 -1.70 -2.92
N ALA A 83 -6.96 -2.23 -3.96
CA ALA A 83 -6.47 -1.43 -5.09
C ALA A 83 -7.61 -0.70 -5.81
N THR A 84 -8.74 -1.38 -6.02
CA THR A 84 -9.93 -0.79 -6.63
C THR A 84 -10.49 0.34 -5.76
N LEU A 85 -10.64 0.12 -4.45
CA LEU A 85 -11.12 1.13 -3.52
C LEU A 85 -10.23 2.38 -3.53
N LEU A 86 -8.90 2.21 -3.52
CA LEU A 86 -7.95 3.31 -3.61
C LEU A 86 -8.03 4.06 -4.94
N ALA A 87 -8.18 3.35 -6.06
CA ALA A 87 -8.30 3.95 -7.39
C ALA A 87 -9.56 4.81 -7.55
N LEU A 88 -10.65 4.45 -6.85
CA LEU A 88 -11.93 5.14 -6.97
C LEU A 88 -12.01 6.50 -6.27
N LYS A 89 -10.97 6.99 -5.58
CA LYS A 89 -11.01 8.30 -4.88
C LYS A 89 -11.60 9.45 -5.71
N PRO A 90 -11.24 9.65 -7.00
CA PRO A 90 -11.74 10.81 -7.76
C PRO A 90 -13.27 10.91 -7.84
N TRP A 91 -13.96 9.76 -7.79
CA TRP A 91 -15.42 9.68 -7.85
C TRP A 91 -16.05 9.38 -6.49
N TYR A 92 -15.42 8.50 -5.70
CA TYR A 92 -15.93 8.00 -4.42
C TYR A 92 -14.87 8.08 -3.31
N PRO A 93 -14.59 9.29 -2.77
CA PRO A 93 -13.59 9.46 -1.70
C PRO A 93 -13.84 8.59 -0.48
N LYS A 94 -15.11 8.38 -0.10
CA LYS A 94 -15.50 7.52 1.03
C LYS A 94 -15.11 6.05 0.81
N ALA A 95 -15.22 5.53 -0.42
CA ALA A 95 -14.76 4.18 -0.75
C ALA A 95 -13.23 4.09 -0.64
N SER A 96 -12.52 5.14 -1.09
CA SER A 96 -11.06 5.21 -0.95
C SER A 96 -10.58 5.30 0.50
N VAL A 97 -11.38 5.82 1.44
CA VAL A 97 -11.06 5.75 2.88
C VAL A 97 -10.97 4.29 3.32
N LEU A 98 -11.94 3.46 2.92
CA LEU A 98 -11.92 2.03 3.26
C LEU A 98 -10.68 1.34 2.67
N GLY A 99 -10.34 1.64 1.41
CA GLY A 99 -9.11 1.14 0.79
C GLY A 99 -7.84 1.58 1.52
N GLY A 100 -7.79 2.82 2.00
CA GLY A 100 -6.68 3.34 2.81
C GLY A 100 -6.54 2.65 4.16
N VAL A 101 -7.65 2.34 4.84
CA VAL A 101 -7.64 1.59 6.11
C VAL A 101 -7.16 0.16 5.88
N ILE A 102 -7.74 -0.54 4.89
CA ILE A 102 -7.39 -1.94 4.61
C ILE A 102 -5.91 -2.05 4.21
N SER A 103 -5.42 -1.21 3.30
CA SER A 103 -4.00 -1.22 2.89
C SER A 103 -3.05 -0.91 4.05
N SER A 104 -3.41 0.04 4.93
CA SER A 104 -2.58 0.35 6.10
C SER A 104 -2.50 -0.82 7.08
N LEU A 105 -3.63 -1.47 7.36
CA LEU A 105 -3.64 -2.67 8.20
C LEU A 105 -2.89 -3.83 7.56
N PHE A 106 -3.00 -3.98 6.23
CA PHE A 106 -2.27 -4.99 5.47
C PHE A 106 -0.76 -4.81 5.62
N PHE A 107 -0.21 -3.62 5.30
CA PHE A 107 1.24 -3.38 5.41
C PHE A 107 1.74 -3.40 6.85
N LEU A 108 0.91 -2.99 7.82
CA LEU A 108 1.26 -3.12 9.23
C LEU A 108 1.38 -4.59 9.63
N THR A 109 0.45 -5.43 9.15
CA THR A 109 0.48 -6.88 9.40
C THR A 109 1.71 -7.51 8.75
N THR A 110 2.04 -7.15 7.50
CA THR A 110 3.22 -7.71 6.84
C THR A 110 4.51 -7.24 7.53
N LEU A 111 4.60 -5.99 7.99
CA LEU A 111 5.75 -5.52 8.76
C LEU A 111 5.92 -6.23 10.10
N SER A 112 4.83 -6.70 10.72
CA SER A 112 4.94 -7.52 11.94
C SER A 112 5.79 -8.77 11.70
N PHE A 113 5.82 -9.30 10.46
CA PHE A 113 6.63 -10.46 10.09
C PHE A 113 8.14 -10.21 10.18
N MET A 114 8.60 -8.95 10.14
CA MET A 114 10.03 -8.64 10.37
C MET A 114 10.48 -9.03 11.77
N ILE A 115 9.54 -9.06 12.74
CA ILE A 115 9.82 -9.36 14.14
C ILE A 115 9.43 -10.80 14.46
N THR A 116 8.33 -11.30 13.90
CA THR A 116 7.78 -12.61 14.27
C THR A 116 8.37 -13.77 13.48
N THR A 117 8.93 -13.52 12.28
CA THR A 117 9.41 -14.61 11.42
C THR A 117 10.90 -14.87 11.64
N PRO A 118 11.33 -16.14 11.84
CA PRO A 118 12.73 -16.49 11.74
C PRO A 118 13.26 -16.25 10.31
N ASP A 119 14.59 -16.23 10.14
CA ASP A 119 15.27 -16.06 8.85
C ASP A 119 15.03 -14.72 8.13
N VAL A 120 14.60 -13.68 8.85
CA VAL A 120 14.58 -12.29 8.33
C VAL A 120 16.01 -11.74 8.20
N GLY A 121 16.92 -12.17 9.08
CA GLY A 121 18.34 -11.86 9.02
C GLY A 121 19.12 -12.87 8.18
N GLU A 122 20.15 -12.42 7.46
CA GLU A 122 21.03 -13.25 6.64
C GLU A 122 22.04 -13.99 7.53
N ALA A 123 21.78 -15.26 7.80
CA ALA A 123 22.60 -16.08 8.69
C ALA A 123 24.07 -16.18 8.23
N SER A 124 24.33 -16.21 6.92
CA SER A 124 25.70 -16.29 6.39
C SER A 124 26.51 -15.01 6.62
N ALA A 125 25.84 -13.89 6.90
CA ALA A 125 26.44 -12.58 7.14
C ALA A 125 26.40 -12.14 8.62
N GLY A 126 26.16 -13.08 9.54
CA GLY A 126 26.08 -12.80 10.98
C GLY A 126 24.67 -12.51 11.51
N GLY A 127 23.64 -12.70 10.68
CA GLY A 127 22.24 -12.51 11.05
C GLY A 127 21.81 -11.04 11.03
N TRP A 128 20.77 -10.74 11.80
CA TRP A 128 20.23 -9.37 11.90
C TRP A 128 21.33 -8.39 12.37
N PRO A 129 21.50 -7.20 11.74
CA PRO A 129 20.56 -6.50 10.85
C PRO A 129 20.75 -6.72 9.34
N VAL A 130 21.69 -7.57 8.91
CA VAL A 130 21.84 -7.88 7.48
C VAL A 130 20.61 -8.68 7.05
N LEU A 131 19.90 -8.22 6.01
CA LEU A 131 18.61 -8.80 5.63
C LEU A 131 18.75 -9.94 4.63
N SER A 132 18.07 -11.05 4.91
CA SER A 132 17.85 -12.13 3.94
C SER A 132 16.91 -11.68 2.81
N ALA A 133 16.67 -12.54 1.82
CA ALA A 133 15.68 -12.28 0.78
C ALA A 133 14.28 -11.96 1.35
N ASN A 134 13.87 -12.64 2.41
CA ASN A 134 12.59 -12.39 3.09
C ASN A 134 12.61 -11.03 3.80
N GLY A 135 13.70 -10.70 4.49
CA GLY A 135 13.85 -9.40 5.14
C GLY A 135 13.82 -8.23 4.15
N GLN A 136 14.48 -8.38 3.00
CA GLN A 136 14.47 -7.39 1.92
C GLN A 136 13.08 -7.25 1.30
N PHE A 137 12.35 -8.35 1.11
CA PHE A 137 10.97 -8.32 0.64
C PHE A 137 10.08 -7.50 1.59
N LEU A 138 10.21 -7.65 2.91
CA LEU A 138 9.40 -6.92 3.89
C LEU A 138 9.77 -5.44 4.00
N MET A 139 11.01 -5.06 3.69
CA MET A 139 11.49 -3.69 3.82
C MET A 139 10.67 -2.68 2.99
N LYS A 140 10.19 -3.09 1.82
CA LYS A 140 9.34 -2.25 0.96
C LYS A 140 8.06 -1.80 1.66
N ASP A 141 7.56 -2.63 2.59
CA ASP A 141 6.25 -2.40 3.22
C ASP A 141 6.30 -1.22 4.21
N ILE A 142 7.48 -0.80 4.67
CA ILE A 142 7.65 0.45 5.46
C ILE A 142 7.22 1.66 4.63
N ALA A 143 7.74 1.77 3.41
CA ALA A 143 7.40 2.87 2.52
C ALA A 143 5.94 2.79 2.07
N LEU A 144 5.43 1.58 1.81
CA LEU A 144 4.04 1.38 1.39
C LEU A 144 3.04 1.68 2.51
N LEU A 145 3.38 1.40 3.78
CA LEU A 145 2.58 1.80 4.95
C LEU A 145 2.53 3.33 5.08
N GLY A 146 3.66 4.02 4.92
CA GLY A 146 3.70 5.47 4.93
C GLY A 146 2.81 6.07 3.82
N LEU A 147 2.90 5.50 2.62
CA LEU A 147 2.09 5.91 1.48
C LEU A 147 0.59 5.60 1.69
N SER A 148 0.24 4.45 2.26
CA SER A 148 -1.15 4.08 2.52
C SER A 148 -1.79 5.00 3.56
N LEU A 149 -1.08 5.35 4.63
CA LEU A 149 -1.52 6.30 5.65
C LEU A 149 -1.71 7.71 5.06
N TRP A 150 -0.79 8.13 4.20
CA TRP A 150 -0.92 9.41 3.51
C TRP A 150 -2.13 9.44 2.57
N LEU A 151 -2.35 8.38 1.78
CA LEU A 151 -3.51 8.25 0.90
C LEU A 151 -4.83 8.17 1.68
N LEU A 152 -4.82 7.52 2.86
CA LEU A 152 -5.95 7.49 3.78
C LEU A 152 -6.29 8.91 4.26
N ALA A 153 -5.30 9.68 4.72
CA ALA A 153 -5.51 11.06 5.16
C ALA A 153 -6.07 11.94 4.02
N ASP A 154 -5.50 11.83 2.82
CA ASP A 154 -5.99 12.53 1.62
C ASP A 154 -7.42 12.12 1.23
N ALA A 155 -7.77 10.83 1.34
CA ALA A 155 -9.13 10.35 1.09
C ALA A 155 -10.13 10.87 2.14
N VAL A 156 -9.75 10.90 3.42
CA VAL A 156 -10.58 11.45 4.51
C VAL A 156 -10.83 12.95 4.30
N ALA A 157 -9.81 13.70 3.92
CA ALA A 157 -9.95 15.12 3.61
C ALA A 157 -10.92 15.35 2.44
N ALA A 158 -10.78 14.59 1.36
CA ALA A 158 -11.68 14.68 0.20
C ALA A 158 -13.12 14.25 0.52
N ALA A 159 -13.32 13.26 1.40
CA ALA A 159 -14.64 12.80 1.82
C ALA A 159 -15.40 13.79 2.70
N ARG A 160 -14.68 14.72 3.35
CA ARG A 160 -15.24 15.78 4.20
C ARG A 160 -15.50 17.08 3.44
N ALA A 161 -14.96 17.24 2.24
CA ALA A 161 -15.18 18.43 1.42
C ALA A 161 -16.68 18.53 1.05
N PRO A 162 -17.29 19.74 1.14
CA PRO A 162 -18.67 19.93 0.68
C PRO A 162 -18.75 19.52 -0.79
N GLY A 163 -19.69 18.64 -1.14
CA GLY A 163 -19.90 18.25 -2.52
C GLY A 163 -20.14 19.49 -3.36
N LYS A 164 -19.30 19.75 -4.37
CA LYS A 164 -19.57 20.77 -5.38
C LYS A 164 -20.91 20.39 -6.02
N SER A 165 -22.00 21.04 -5.62
CA SER A 165 -23.28 20.86 -6.27
C SER A 165 -23.09 21.26 -7.74
N ILE A 166 -23.36 20.33 -8.65
CA ILE A 166 -23.20 20.51 -10.10
C ILE A 166 -24.30 21.45 -10.67
N LEU A 167 -25.13 22.05 -9.81
CA LEU A 167 -26.34 22.81 -10.18
C LEU A 167 -26.20 24.34 -10.13
N GLY A 168 -24.99 24.90 -10.07
CA GLY A 168 -24.78 26.36 -9.90
C GLY A 168 -24.31 27.15 -11.12
N ARG A 169 -24.19 26.57 -12.31
CA ARG A 169 -23.73 27.28 -13.53
C ARG A 169 -24.75 27.18 -14.65
N SER A 170 -25.89 27.85 -14.47
CA SER A 170 -26.70 28.31 -15.58
C SER A 170 -27.28 29.68 -15.22
N GLY A 171 -26.81 30.72 -15.91
CA GLY A 171 -27.49 32.01 -16.01
C GLY A 171 -27.17 33.04 -14.94
N ALA A 172 -26.17 33.89 -15.24
CA ALA A 172 -26.26 35.35 -15.07
C ALA A 172 -25.26 35.98 -16.04
#